data_AF-A0A433SSY0-F1
#
_entry.id   AF-A0A433SSY0-F1
#
_cell.length_a   1.000
_cell.length_b   1.000
_cell.length_c   1.000
_cell.angle_alpha   90.00
_cell.angle_beta   90.00
_cell.angle_gamma   90.00
#
_symmetry.space_group_name_H-M   'P 1'
#
loop_
_entity.id
_entity.type
_entity.pdbx_description
1 polymer ?
#
loop_
_entity_poly.entity_id
_entity_poly.type
_entity_poly.pdbx_seq_one_letter_code
_entity_poly.pdbx_strand_id
1 'polypeptide(L)'
;FFSLLSYIIMKLQKYMSVEGQPGLIFLKENRICNPKNIRFMSRDISDYTGIQDFVNLPQHELTRYVEVLGPSAVRESINGNIDLTVFWKSVADHVHALVALASQNAFSTCLSADAERSFSLWNLLLSSKRRTHGRQH
;
A
#
# COMPACT_ATOMS: atom_id res chain seq x y z
N PHE A 1 15.60 33.52 4.12
CA PHE A 1 15.98 32.25 3.46
C PHE A 1 16.20 31.11 4.45
N PHE A 2 17.06 31.24 5.47
CA PHE A 2 17.27 30.19 6.49
C PHE A 2 16.02 29.79 7.29
N SER A 3 15.13 30.74 7.63
CA SER A 3 13.92 30.45 8.42
C SER A 3 12.87 29.64 7.67
N LEU A 4 12.71 29.88 6.36
CA LEU A 4 11.75 29.18 5.51
C LEU A 4 12.19 27.73 5.28
N LEU A 5 13.49 27.53 5.02
CA LEU A 5 14.06 26.19 4.83
C LEU A 5 13.94 25.35 6.12
N SER A 6 14.26 25.94 7.27
CA SER A 6 14.11 25.29 8.57
C SER A 6 12.64 24.94 8.88
N TYR A 7 11.71 25.83 8.58
CA TYR A 7 10.28 25.59 8.73
C TYR A 7 9.76 24.46 7.82
N ILE A 8 10.22 24.42 6.57
CA ILE A 8 9.87 23.37 5.61
C ILE A 8 10.43 22.02 6.06
N ILE A 9 11.68 21.97 6.52
CA ILE A 9 12.31 20.76 7.06
C ILE A 9 11.56 20.24 8.29
N MET A 10 11.18 21.12 9.21
CA MET A 10 10.40 20.76 10.41
C MET A 10 9.01 20.20 10.05
N LYS A 11 8.32 20.82 9.08
CA LYS A 11 7.04 20.32 8.56
C LYS A 11 7.20 18.96 7.87
N LEU A 12 8.26 18.77 7.09
CA LEU A 12 8.56 17.49 6.44
C LEU A 12 8.92 16.41 7.44
N GLN A 13 9.73 16.71 8.45
CA GLN A 13 10.09 15.79 9.53
C GLN A 13 8.84 15.25 10.24
N LYS A 14 7.82 16.09 10.44
CA LYS A 14 6.52 15.63 10.98
C LYS A 14 5.86 14.58 10.11
N TYR A 15 5.94 14.65 8.78
CA TYR A 15 5.36 13.65 7.88
C TYR A 15 6.29 12.46 7.60
N MET A 16 7.58 12.62 7.88
CA MET A 16 8.60 11.56 7.77
C MET A 16 8.72 10.75 9.06
N SER A 17 8.18 11.22 10.18
CA SER A 17 8.09 10.45 11.41
C SER A 17 7.04 9.34 11.27
N VAL A 18 7.24 8.24 11.99
CA VAL A 18 6.33 7.07 11.98
C VAL A 18 4.90 7.44 12.40
N GLU A 19 4.75 8.46 13.25
CA GLU A 19 3.46 9.03 13.68
C GLU A 19 2.85 10.02 12.67
N GLY A 20 3.65 10.45 11.68
CA GLY A 20 3.32 11.51 10.73
C GLY A 20 2.33 11.13 9.65
N GLN A 21 2.25 9.85 9.35
CA GLN A 21 1.42 9.29 8.28
C GLN A 21 0.60 8.14 8.83
N PRO A 22 -0.61 8.45 9.36
CA PRO A 22 -1.58 7.43 9.75
C PRO A 22 -1.78 6.45 8.60
N GLY A 23 -1.60 5.15 8.86
CA GLY A 23 -1.76 4.10 7.86
C GLY A 23 -0.54 3.82 6.96
N LEU A 24 0.61 4.50 7.13
CA LEU A 24 1.82 4.21 6.35
C LEU A 24 2.29 2.77 6.51
N ILE A 25 2.30 2.26 7.75
CA ILE A 25 2.71 0.88 8.05
C ILE A 25 1.75 -0.09 7.36
N PHE A 26 0.44 0.11 7.54
CA PHE A 26 -0.60 -0.66 6.86
C PHE A 26 -0.41 -0.67 5.33
N LEU A 27 -0.21 0.49 4.69
CA LEU A 27 -0.04 0.57 3.23
C LEU A 27 1.25 -0.09 2.74
N LYS A 28 2.32 -0.05 3.53
CA LYS A 28 3.58 -0.76 3.22
C LYS A 28 3.37 -2.26 3.31
N GLU A 29 2.76 -2.73 4.38
CA GLU A 29 2.52 -4.13 4.64
C GLU A 29 1.49 -4.74 3.68
N ASN A 30 0.41 -4.02 3.35
CA ASN A 30 -0.64 -4.48 2.44
C ASN A 30 -0.12 -4.79 1.02
N ARG A 31 1.10 -4.33 0.69
CA ARG A 31 1.80 -4.72 -0.54
C ARG A 31 2.01 -6.22 -0.66
N ILE A 32 2.04 -6.97 0.45
CA ILE A 32 2.15 -8.43 0.46
C ILE A 32 1.00 -9.09 -0.30
N CYS A 33 -0.17 -8.44 -0.37
CA CYS A 33 -1.35 -8.92 -1.11
C CYS A 33 -1.16 -8.90 -2.64
N ASN A 34 -0.04 -8.36 -3.14
CA ASN A 34 0.32 -8.40 -4.56
C ASN A 34 1.60 -9.24 -4.75
N PRO A 35 1.54 -10.34 -5.52
CA PRO A 35 2.68 -11.24 -5.73
C PRO A 35 3.97 -10.57 -6.21
N LYS A 36 3.86 -9.46 -6.95
CA LYS A 36 5.02 -8.71 -7.47
C LYS A 36 5.90 -8.11 -6.38
N ASN A 37 5.31 -7.85 -5.21
CA ASN A 37 6.00 -7.17 -4.12
C ASN A 37 6.71 -8.13 -3.17
N ILE A 38 6.41 -9.44 -3.22
CA ILE A 38 6.88 -10.45 -2.26
C ILE A 38 8.39 -10.36 -2.00
N ARG A 39 9.21 -10.12 -3.03
CA ARG A 39 10.67 -10.01 -2.89
C ARG A 39 11.14 -8.90 -1.96
N PHE A 40 10.28 -7.94 -1.64
CA PHE A 40 10.55 -6.80 -0.76
C PHE A 40 9.85 -6.93 0.59
N MET A 41 9.09 -8.00 0.81
CA MET A 41 8.28 -8.19 2.00
C MET A 41 8.95 -9.17 2.96
N SER A 42 8.58 -9.11 4.24
CA SER A 42 9.05 -10.08 5.23
C SER A 42 8.43 -11.46 5.01
N ARG A 43 9.16 -12.50 5.42
CA ARG A 43 8.68 -13.88 5.45
C ARG A 43 8.11 -14.29 6.80
N ASP A 44 8.30 -13.47 7.83
CA ASP A 44 7.80 -13.72 9.17
C ASP A 44 6.50 -12.94 9.40
N ILE A 45 5.49 -13.61 9.93
CA ILE A 45 4.22 -12.99 10.31
C ILE A 45 4.42 -11.93 11.40
N SER A 46 5.40 -12.09 12.30
CA SER A 46 5.62 -11.15 13.40
C SER A 46 5.99 -9.74 12.94
N ASP A 47 6.48 -9.62 11.70
CA ASP A 47 6.92 -8.34 11.13
C ASP A 47 5.76 -7.49 10.59
N TYR A 48 4.56 -8.06 10.55
CA TYR A 48 3.35 -7.39 10.07
C TYR A 48 2.52 -6.88 11.25
N THR A 49 2.64 -5.59 11.54
CA THR A 49 2.01 -4.93 12.69
C THR A 49 0.91 -3.95 12.29
N GLY A 50 0.91 -3.51 11.04
CA GLY A 50 -0.03 -2.56 10.47
C GLY A 50 -1.30 -3.20 9.92
N ILE A 51 -1.28 -4.48 9.54
CA ILE A 51 -2.48 -5.20 9.09
C ILE A 51 -3.14 -5.93 10.27
N GLN A 52 -4.39 -5.58 10.54
CA GLN A 52 -5.20 -6.28 11.54
C GLN A 52 -5.35 -7.76 11.19
N ASP A 53 -5.28 -8.62 12.21
CA ASP A 53 -5.40 -10.09 12.11
C ASP A 53 -4.31 -10.80 11.30
N PHE A 54 -3.31 -10.08 10.78
CA PHE A 54 -2.20 -10.71 10.07
C PHE A 54 -1.38 -11.63 11.00
N VAL A 55 -1.20 -11.23 12.26
CA VAL A 55 -0.54 -12.04 13.29
C VAL A 55 -1.22 -13.39 13.55
N ASN A 56 -2.50 -13.52 13.20
CA ASN A 56 -3.28 -14.73 13.38
C ASN A 56 -3.19 -15.67 12.18
N LEU A 57 -2.48 -15.28 11.11
CA LEU A 57 -2.29 -16.15 9.95
C LEU A 57 -1.47 -17.39 10.31
N PRO A 58 -1.73 -18.54 9.69
CA PRO A 58 -0.84 -19.67 9.81
C PRO A 58 0.48 -19.37 9.06
N GLN A 59 1.63 -19.46 9.74
CA GLN A 59 2.95 -19.22 9.14
C GLN A 59 3.19 -20.05 7.88
N HIS A 60 2.70 -21.28 7.83
CA HIS A 60 2.82 -22.15 6.66
C HIS A 60 2.08 -21.61 5.43
N GLU A 61 0.98 -20.88 5.60
CA GLU A 61 0.28 -20.24 4.47
C GLU A 61 1.11 -19.09 3.90
N LEU A 62 1.68 -18.24 4.77
CA LEU A 62 2.57 -17.16 4.35
C LEU A 62 3.80 -17.72 3.62
N THR A 63 4.44 -18.75 4.18
CA THR A 63 5.59 -19.42 3.56
C THR A 63 5.22 -20.00 2.20
N ARG A 64 4.10 -20.72 2.09
CA ARG A 64 3.64 -21.30 0.81
C ARG A 64 3.36 -20.22 -0.23
N TYR A 65 2.77 -19.11 0.18
CA TYR A 65 2.52 -17.97 -0.69
C TYR A 65 3.82 -17.33 -1.19
N VAL A 66 4.75 -17.03 -0.27
CA VAL A 66 5.99 -16.32 -0.54
C VAL A 66 6.96 -17.15 -1.38
N GLU A 67 7.02 -18.46 -1.14
CA GLU A 67 8.02 -19.33 -1.77
C GLU A 67 7.54 -19.98 -3.07
N VAL A 68 6.23 -20.24 -3.19
CA VAL A 68 5.69 -21.05 -4.30
C VAL A 68 4.66 -20.28 -5.11
N LEU A 69 3.54 -19.90 -4.49
CA LEU A 69 2.35 -19.44 -5.22
C LEU A 69 2.58 -18.08 -5.87
N GLY A 70 3.09 -17.11 -5.11
CA GLY A 70 3.34 -15.77 -5.59
C GLY A 70 4.43 -15.71 -6.68
N PRO A 71 5.62 -16.31 -6.48
CA PRO A 71 6.63 -16.40 -7.52
C PRO A 71 6.15 -17.08 -8.80
N SER A 72 5.32 -18.14 -8.68
CA SER A 72 4.74 -18.81 -9.84
C SER A 72 3.78 -17.91 -10.60
N ALA A 73 2.91 -17.17 -9.90
CA ALA A 73 2.01 -16.19 -10.53
C ALA A 73 2.76 -15.07 -11.26
N VAL A 74 3.90 -14.60 -10.71
CA VAL A 74 4.75 -13.62 -11.40
C VAL A 74 5.37 -14.21 -12.66
N ARG A 75 5.85 -15.45 -12.61
CA ARG A 75 6.45 -16.14 -13.78
C ARG A 75 5.43 -16.40 -14.89
N GLU A 76 4.18 -16.69 -14.53
CA GLU A 76 3.09 -16.99 -15.47
C GLU A 76 2.40 -15.73 -16.00
N SER A 77 2.71 -14.56 -15.42
CA SER A 77 2.08 -13.30 -15.81
C SER A 77 2.48 -12.83 -17.21
N ILE A 78 1.50 -12.47 -18.02
CA ILE A 78 1.73 -11.88 -19.34
C ILE A 78 2.09 -10.40 -19.15
N ASN A 79 3.26 -9.99 -19.65
CA ASN A 79 3.79 -8.62 -19.50
C ASN A 79 3.89 -8.15 -18.05
N GLY A 80 4.06 -9.09 -17.11
CA GLY A 80 4.10 -8.75 -15.71
C GLY A 80 2.74 -8.32 -15.16
N ASN A 81 1.60 -8.55 -15.83
CA ASN A 81 0.29 -8.19 -15.30
C ASN A 81 -0.40 -9.39 -14.63
N ILE A 82 -0.84 -9.21 -13.39
CA ILE A 82 -1.49 -10.25 -12.57
C ILE A 82 -2.86 -9.70 -12.18
N ASP A 83 -3.92 -10.37 -12.61
CA ASP A 83 -5.25 -10.13 -12.07
C ASP A 83 -5.31 -10.71 -10.65
N LEU A 84 -5.26 -9.82 -9.65
CA LEU A 84 -5.26 -10.22 -8.24
C LEU A 84 -6.54 -10.96 -7.85
N THR A 85 -7.68 -10.63 -8.46
CA THR A 85 -8.96 -11.30 -8.17
C THR A 85 -8.93 -12.74 -8.65
N VAL A 86 -8.43 -12.96 -9.88
CA VAL A 86 -8.30 -14.30 -10.45
C VAL A 86 -7.25 -15.11 -9.69
N PHE A 87 -6.11 -14.49 -9.36
CA PHE A 87 -5.04 -15.13 -8.60
C PHE A 87 -5.51 -15.59 -7.22
N TRP A 88 -6.12 -14.70 -6.42
CA TRP A 88 -6.55 -15.06 -5.06
C TRP A 88 -7.65 -16.13 -5.07
N LYS A 89 -8.51 -16.15 -6.10
CA LYS A 89 -9.48 -17.24 -6.30
C LYS A 89 -8.81 -18.57 -6.63
N SER A 90 -7.76 -18.58 -7.46
CA SER A 90 -7.12 -19.83 -7.90
C SER A 90 -6.28 -20.50 -6.80
N VAL A 91 -5.83 -19.73 -5.79
CA VAL A 91 -5.02 -20.26 -4.68
C VAL A 91 -5.81 -20.46 -3.38
N ALA A 92 -7.13 -20.20 -3.39
CA ALA A 92 -8.00 -20.25 -2.21
C ALA A 92 -7.83 -21.55 -1.42
N ASP A 93 -7.86 -22.70 -2.11
CA ASP A 93 -7.78 -24.04 -1.49
C ASP A 93 -6.46 -24.31 -0.76
N HIS A 94 -5.43 -23.49 -1.00
CA HIS A 94 -4.08 -23.70 -0.49
C HIS A 94 -3.70 -22.77 0.65
N VAL A 95 -4.30 -21.58 0.71
CA VAL A 95 -3.94 -20.47 1.62
C VAL A 95 -5.20 -19.66 2.02
N HIS A 96 -6.18 -20.36 2.62
CA HIS A 96 -7.51 -19.81 2.88
C HIS A 96 -7.50 -18.56 3.77
N ALA A 97 -6.73 -18.57 4.86
CA ALA A 97 -6.70 -17.45 5.79
C ALA A 97 -6.06 -16.21 5.13
N LEU A 98 -4.99 -16.41 4.36
CA LEU A 98 -4.33 -15.35 3.61
C LEU A 98 -5.24 -14.78 2.52
N VAL A 99 -6.02 -15.62 1.82
CA VAL A 99 -6.98 -15.17 0.79
C VAL A 99 -8.09 -14.34 1.40
N ALA A 100 -8.63 -14.75 2.56
CA ALA A 100 -9.63 -13.98 3.28
C ALA A 100 -9.10 -12.59 3.65
N LEU A 101 -7.88 -12.54 4.20
CA LEU A 101 -7.22 -11.28 4.55
C LEU A 101 -6.93 -10.41 3.32
N ALA A 102 -6.43 -10.99 2.24
CA ALA A 102 -6.17 -10.27 1.00
C ALA A 102 -7.46 -9.70 0.39
N SER A 103 -8.57 -10.44 0.48
CA SER A 103 -9.88 -10.01 -0.01
C SER A 103 -10.45 -8.85 0.80
N GLN A 104 -10.31 -8.89 2.13
CA GLN A 104 -10.71 -7.79 3.01
C GLN A 104 -9.90 -6.52 2.72
N ASN A 105 -8.62 -6.68 2.38
CA ASN A 105 -7.71 -5.57 2.13
C ASN A 105 -7.62 -5.14 0.65
N ALA A 106 -8.26 -5.86 -0.28
CA ALA A 106 -8.23 -5.54 -1.71
C ALA A 106 -8.81 -4.14 -2.01
N PHE A 107 -9.83 -3.71 -1.24
CA PHE A 107 -10.47 -2.41 -1.41
C PHE A 107 -9.78 -1.26 -0.69
N SER A 108 -8.94 -1.54 0.32
CA SER A 108 -8.32 -0.49 1.15
C SER A 108 -7.30 0.34 0.35
N THR A 109 -6.54 -0.32 -0.52
CA THR A 109 -5.57 0.33 -1.44
C THR A 109 -6.25 1.15 -2.54
N CYS A 110 -7.41 0.73 -3.03
CA CYS A 110 -8.19 1.50 -4.01
C CYS A 110 -8.73 2.79 -3.38
N LEU A 111 -9.29 2.69 -2.18
CA LEU A 111 -9.84 3.84 -1.46
C LEU A 111 -8.77 4.85 -1.05
N SER A 112 -7.57 4.40 -0.66
CA SER A 112 -6.47 5.33 -0.32
C SER A 112 -5.92 6.03 -1.56
N ALA A 113 -5.73 5.31 -2.67
CA ALA A 113 -5.23 5.90 -3.91
C ALA A 113 -6.24 6.86 -4.55
N ASP A 114 -7.54 6.54 -4.53
CA ASP A 114 -8.59 7.43 -5.00
C ASP A 114 -8.76 8.65 -4.10
N ALA A 115 -8.62 8.49 -2.77
CA ALA A 115 -8.58 9.62 -1.85
C ALA A 115 -7.38 10.53 -2.13
N GLU A 116 -6.17 9.98 -2.28
CA GLU A 116 -4.96 10.75 -2.57
C GLU A 116 -5.03 11.47 -3.92
N ARG A 117 -5.60 10.80 -4.94
CA ARG A 117 -5.86 11.40 -6.25
C ARG A 117 -6.87 12.54 -6.16
N SER A 118 -7.94 12.34 -5.39
CA SER A 118 -8.96 13.35 -5.14
C SER A 118 -8.39 14.54 -4.38
N PHE A 119 -7.60 14.32 -3.32
CA PHE A 119 -6.92 15.38 -2.59
C PHE A 119 -5.91 16.15 -3.46
N SER A 120 -5.18 15.46 -4.34
CA SER A 120 -4.26 16.08 -5.29
C SER A 120 -5.00 16.95 -6.31
N LEU A 121 -6.13 16.46 -6.85
CA LEU A 121 -7.02 17.24 -7.72
C LEU A 121 -7.59 18.47 -7.02
N TRP A 122 -8.05 18.33 -5.78
CA TRP A 122 -8.54 19.44 -4.97
C TRP A 122 -7.46 20.49 -4.71
N ASN A 123 -6.24 20.07 -4.35
CA ASN A 123 -5.12 20.97 -4.16
C ASN A 123 -4.74 21.69 -5.48
N LEU A 124 -4.81 21.00 -6.62
CA LEU A 124 -4.58 21.60 -7.93
C LEU A 124 -5.60 22.72 -8.21
N LEU A 125 -6.90 22.45 -8.01
CA LEU A 125 -8.01 23.40 -8.20
C LEU A 125 -7.92 24.61 -7.25
N LEU A 126 -7.57 24.38 -5.99
CA LEU A 126 -7.34 25.46 -5.02
C LEU A 126 -6.13 26.32 -5.42
N SER A 127 -5.03 25.69 -5.88
CA SER A 127 -3.84 26.39 -6.33
C SER A 127 -4.06 27.19 -7.62
N SER A 128 -4.91 26.71 -8.53
CA SER A 128 -5.26 27.40 -9.77
C SER A 128 -6.17 28.61 -9.47
N LYS A 129 -7.16 28.45 -8.59
CA LYS A 129 -8.01 29.56 -8.13
C LYS A 129 -7.19 30.65 -7.44
N ARG A 130 -6.22 30.29 -6.59
CA ARG A 130 -5.28 31.26 -5.97
C ARG A 130 -4.43 32.02 -7.00
N ARG A 131 -3.95 31.34 -8.04
CA ARG A 131 -3.18 31.97 -9.15
C ARG A 131 -4.02 32.92 -10.00
N THR A 132 -5.31 32.65 -10.18
CA THR A 132 -6.22 33.56 -10.90
C THR A 132 -6.55 34.82 -10.10
N HIS A 133 -6.66 34.72 -8.77
CA HIS A 133 -6.96 35.88 -7.91
C HIS A 133 -5.71 36.73 -7.58
N GLY A 134 -4.50 36.18 -7.70
CA GLY A 134 -3.24 36.92 -7.54
C GLY A 134 -2.78 37.69 -8.79
N ARG A 135 -3.54 37.66 -9.89
CA ARG A 135 -3.24 38.37 -11.15
C ARG A 135 -4.13 39.59 -11.40
N GLN A 136 -4.95 39.99 -10.43
CA GLN A 136 -5.70 41.23 -10.45
C GLN A 136 -5.18 42.16 -9.35
N HIS A 137 -3.97 42.69 -9.52
CA HIS A 137 -3.50 43.92 -8.88
C HIS A 137 -2.27 44.44 -9.64
#